data_AF-A0A928ZD97-F1
#
_entry.id   AF-A0A928ZD97-F1
#
_cell.length_a   1.000
_cell.length_b   1.000
_cell.length_c   1.000
_cell.angle_alpha   90.00
_cell.angle_beta   90.00
_cell.angle_gamma   90.00
#
_symmetry.space_group_name_H-M   'P 1'
#
loop_
_entity.id
_entity.type
_entity.pdbx_description
1 polymer ?
#
loop_
_entity_poly.entity_id
_entity_poly.type
_entity_poly.pdbx_seq_one_letter_code
_entity_poly.pdbx_strand_id
1 'polypeptide(L)'
;MTASKPRQRKYDENYDPRPKTVSIGISLITVETDSFIQDDRHVEIPVDDDIVYLTVPREIVFLPCGGASYDIIADLLEQEGYLRKHWKIMSVWTCVSPEEEPF
;
A
#
# COMPACT_ATOMS: atom_id res chain seq x y z
N MET A 1 15.01 -10.11 -20.15
CA MET A 1 14.21 -10.04 -21.40
C MET A 1 13.39 -8.76 -21.35
N THR A 2 13.70 -7.79 -22.22
CA THR A 2 13.02 -6.49 -22.29
C THR A 2 11.81 -6.63 -23.22
N ALA A 3 10.61 -6.79 -22.65
CA ALA A 3 9.37 -6.76 -23.43
C ALA A 3 9.21 -5.36 -24.04
N SER A 4 9.51 -5.23 -25.33
CA SER A 4 9.32 -3.99 -26.08
C SER A 4 7.83 -3.71 -26.24
N LYS A 5 7.40 -2.46 -26.06
CA LYS A 5 6.03 -2.05 -26.42
C LYS A 5 5.71 -2.54 -27.84
N PRO A 6 4.53 -3.12 -28.08
CA PRO A 6 4.15 -3.59 -29.41
C PRO A 6 4.19 -2.41 -30.38
N ARG A 7 4.72 -2.65 -31.59
CA ARG A 7 4.70 -1.66 -32.66
C ARG A 7 3.24 -1.25 -32.93
N GLN A 8 2.98 0.05 -33.10
CA GLN A 8 1.65 0.56 -33.43
C GLN A 8 0.96 -0.32 -34.49
N ARG A 9 -0.28 -0.75 -34.20
CA ARG A 9 -1.15 -1.61 -35.04
C ARG A 9 -0.83 -3.11 -35.12
N LYS A 10 0.00 -3.66 -34.22
CA LYS A 10 0.10 -5.12 -34.03
C LYS A 10 -0.56 -5.51 -32.71
N TYR A 11 -1.53 -6.42 -32.78
CA TYR A 11 -2.08 -7.11 -31.63
C TYR A 11 -1.01 -8.07 -31.08
N ASP A 12 -0.77 -8.02 -29.78
CA ASP A 12 0.11 -8.94 -29.06
C ASP A 12 -0.70 -9.52 -27.90
N GLU A 13 -0.99 -10.81 -27.98
CA GLU A 13 -1.81 -11.56 -27.03
C GLU A 13 -1.16 -11.62 -25.63
N ASN A 14 0.17 -11.41 -25.57
CA ASN A 14 0.94 -11.42 -24.33
C ASN A 14 1.23 -9.99 -23.81
N TYR A 15 0.77 -8.96 -24.53
CA TYR A 15 0.93 -7.58 -24.07
C TYR A 15 -0.22 -7.20 -23.16
N ASP A 16 0.04 -7.20 -21.86
CA ASP A 16 -0.85 -6.57 -20.90
C ASP A 16 -0.72 -5.03 -21.03
N PRO A 17 -1.78 -4.32 -21.48
CA PRO A 17 -1.76 -2.87 -21.58
C PRO A 17 -1.77 -2.17 -20.21
N ARG A 18 -2.02 -2.91 -19.13
CA ARG A 18 -2.14 -2.37 -17.77
C ARG A 18 -0.77 -1.91 -17.25
N PRO A 19 -0.76 -0.90 -16.37
CA PRO A 19 0.47 -0.41 -15.78
C PRO A 19 1.11 -1.51 -14.91
N LYS A 20 2.42 -1.74 -15.12
CA LYS A 20 3.20 -2.73 -14.34
C LYS A 20 3.33 -2.36 -12.87
N THR A 21 3.26 -1.07 -12.57
CA THR A 21 3.34 -0.48 -11.22
C THR A 21 2.12 0.39 -10.98
N VAL A 22 1.58 0.34 -9.78
CA VAL A 22 0.43 1.14 -9.34
C VAL A 22 0.79 1.88 -8.06
N SER A 23 0.25 3.08 -7.91
CA SER A 23 0.30 3.81 -6.66
C SER A 23 -0.85 3.35 -5.76
N ILE A 24 -0.53 3.05 -4.51
CA ILE A 24 -1.49 2.67 -3.48
C ILE A 24 -1.45 3.67 -2.34
N GLY A 25 -2.61 3.93 -1.74
CA GLY A 25 -2.74 4.55 -0.44
C GLY A 25 -2.94 3.48 0.62
N ILE A 26 -2.32 3.66 1.78
CA ILE A 26 -2.33 2.74 2.90
C ILE A 26 -2.73 3.55 4.13
N SER A 27 -3.83 3.16 4.77
CA SER A 27 -4.21 3.71 6.07
C SER A 27 -3.57 2.87 7.17
N LEU A 28 -2.75 3.51 7.99
CA LEU A 28 -2.10 2.93 9.14
C LEU A 28 -2.82 3.40 10.40
N ILE A 29 -3.24 2.45 11.23
CA ILE A 29 -3.69 2.73 12.59
C ILE A 29 -2.56 2.44 13.55
N THR A 30 -2.25 3.40 14.42
CA THR A 30 -1.22 3.23 15.43
C THR A 30 -1.68 2.28 16.52
N VAL A 31 -0.75 1.49 17.04
CA VAL A 31 -1.02 0.54 18.14
C VAL A 31 -0.51 1.10 19.47
N GLU A 32 0.32 2.14 19.44
CA GLU A 32 0.82 2.79 20.65
C GLU A 32 -0.10 3.91 21.12
N THR A 33 -0.34 3.92 22.42
CA THR A 33 -0.86 5.06 23.16
C THR A 33 0.29 5.73 23.88
N ASP A 34 0.49 7.03 23.67
CA ASP A 34 1.40 7.82 24.47
C ASP A 34 0.72 8.12 25.82
N SER A 35 1.46 8.07 26.92
CA SER A 35 0.90 8.37 28.23
C SER A 35 1.67 9.47 28.94
N PHE A 36 0.92 10.46 29.44
CA PHE A 36 1.46 11.56 30.21
C PHE A 36 0.62 11.80 31.46
N ILE A 37 1.25 12.37 32.48
CA ILE A 37 0.58 12.72 33.72
C ILE A 37 0.13 14.18 33.61
N GLN A 38 -1.18 14.40 33.66
CA GLN A 38 -1.78 15.72 33.74
C GLN A 38 -2.70 15.77 34.96
N ASP A 39 -2.47 16.75 35.85
CA ASP A 39 -3.27 16.95 37.05
C ASP A 39 -3.43 15.68 37.92
N ASP A 40 -2.33 14.95 38.16
CA ASP A 40 -2.30 13.67 38.91
C ASP A 40 -3.14 12.54 38.28
N ARG A 41 -3.53 12.69 37.00
CA ARG A 41 -4.24 11.66 36.23
C ARG A 41 -3.36 11.13 35.12
N HIS A 42 -3.40 9.80 34.94
CA HIS A 42 -2.79 9.15 33.80
C HIS A 42 -3.69 9.35 32.58
N VAL A 43 -3.19 10.07 31.57
CA VAL A 43 -3.91 10.31 30.32
C VAL A 43 -3.19 9.57 29.21
N GLU A 44 -3.92 8.70 28.51
CA GLU A 44 -3.44 7.99 27.31
C GLU A 44 -3.97 8.71 26.07
N ILE A 45 -3.08 9.08 25.15
CA ILE A 45 -3.41 9.68 23.85
C ILE A 45 -3.04 8.66 22.76
N PRO A 46 -3.95 8.34 21.82
CA PRO A 46 -3.58 7.55 20.65
C PRO A 46 -2.60 8.34 19.78
N VAL A 47 -1.50 7.71 19.34
CA VAL A 47 -0.62 8.31 18.33
C VAL A 47 -1.43 8.50 17.03
N ASP A 48 -1.27 9.62 16.33
CA ASP A 48 -2.12 9.94 15.17
C ASP A 48 -2.10 8.84 14.09
N ASP A 49 -3.27 8.53 13.54
CA ASP A 49 -3.41 7.68 12.35
C ASP A 49 -2.71 8.33 11.15
N ASP A 50 -2.03 7.52 10.34
CA ASP A 50 -1.24 8.02 9.20
C ASP A 50 -1.73 7.41 7.87
N ILE A 51 -1.51 8.16 6.79
CA ILE A 51 -1.80 7.73 5.41
C ILE A 51 -0.50 7.76 4.62
N VAL A 52 -0.06 6.58 4.21
CA VAL A 52 1.19 6.39 3.46
C VAL A 52 0.89 6.05 2.01
N TYR A 53 1.64 6.62 1.09
CA TYR A 53 1.54 6.32 -0.33
C TYR A 53 2.78 5.56 -0.80
N LEU A 54 2.59 4.42 -1.45
CA LEU A 54 3.66 3.61 -2.02
C LEU A 54 3.39 3.30 -3.49
N THR A 55 4.45 3.16 -4.28
CA THR A 55 4.38 2.62 -5.63
C THR A 55 4.84 1.17 -5.62
N VAL A 56 3.94 0.25 -5.96
CA VAL A 56 4.19 -1.19 -5.91
C VAL A 56 3.88 -1.85 -7.26
N PRO A 57 4.50 -3.01 -7.58
CA PRO A 57 4.04 -3.85 -8.69
C PRO A 57 2.54 -4.15 -8.60
N ARG A 58 1.83 -4.05 -9.74
CA ARG A 58 0.38 -4.28 -9.82
C ARG A 58 -0.02 -5.63 -9.22
N GLU A 59 0.78 -6.66 -9.48
CA GLU A 59 0.55 -8.02 -8.99
C GLU A 59 0.36 -8.08 -7.48
N ILE A 60 1.11 -7.30 -6.69
CA ILE A 60 1.03 -7.31 -5.21
C ILE A 60 -0.36 -6.87 -4.73
N VAL A 61 -0.97 -5.91 -5.40
CA VAL A 61 -2.29 -5.37 -5.03
C VAL A 61 -3.41 -6.34 -5.36
N PHE A 62 -3.29 -7.07 -6.47
CA PHE A 62 -4.30 -8.00 -6.97
C PHE A 62 -3.99 -9.47 -6.64
N LEU A 63 -3.09 -9.72 -5.69
CA LEU A 63 -2.84 -11.08 -5.21
C LEU A 63 -4.15 -11.65 -4.65
N PRO A 64 -4.56 -12.88 -5.06
CA PRO A 64 -5.80 -13.51 -4.61
C PRO A 64 -5.81 -13.86 -3.11
N CYS A 65 -4.69 -13.67 -2.43
CA CYS A 65 -4.46 -13.94 -1.02
C CYS A 65 -4.31 -12.62 -0.27
N GLY A 66 -5.44 -12.02 0.13
CA GLY A 66 -5.50 -10.69 0.76
C GLY A 66 -4.65 -10.47 2.02
N GLY A 67 -4.17 -11.53 2.69
CA GLY A 67 -3.20 -11.41 3.78
C GLY A 67 -1.74 -11.33 3.32
N ALA A 68 -1.39 -12.07 2.25
CA ALA A 68 -0.02 -12.09 1.72
C ALA A 68 0.37 -10.77 1.05
N SER A 69 -0.60 -10.06 0.47
CA SER A 69 -0.39 -8.70 -0.06
C SER A 69 -0.07 -7.70 1.06
N TYR A 70 -0.73 -7.81 2.21
CA TYR A 70 -0.48 -6.93 3.36
C TYR A 70 0.86 -7.18 4.02
N ASP A 71 1.31 -8.43 4.10
CA ASP A 71 2.65 -8.75 4.63
C ASP A 71 3.75 -8.13 3.74
N ILE A 72 3.63 -8.26 2.41
CA ILE A 72 4.59 -7.66 1.47
C ILE A 72 4.57 -6.13 1.58
N ILE A 73 3.39 -5.51 1.64
CA ILE A 73 3.27 -4.06 1.85
C ILE A 73 3.90 -3.66 3.19
N ALA A 74 3.69 -4.47 4.23
CA ALA A 74 4.25 -4.20 5.54
C ALA A 74 5.77 -4.36 5.58
N ASP A 75 6.36 -5.25 4.77
CA ASP A 75 7.82 -5.38 4.63
C ASP A 75 8.39 -4.13 3.94
N LEU A 76 7.69 -3.63 2.90
CA LEU A 76 8.08 -2.40 2.19
C LEU A 76 8.01 -1.18 3.10
N LEU A 77 6.95 -1.05 3.90
CA LEU A 77 6.82 0.02 4.89
C LEU A 77 7.96 -0.01 5.93
N GLU A 78 8.36 -1.21 6.38
CA GLU A 78 9.47 -1.36 7.33
C GLU A 78 10.82 -0.95 6.72
N GLN A 79 11.03 -1.18 5.41
CA GLN A 79 12.21 -0.68 4.68
C GLN A 79 12.25 0.87 4.60
N GLU A 80 11.09 1.52 4.54
CA GLU A 80 10.95 2.99 4.58
C GLU A 80 11.03 3.56 6.01
N GLY A 81 11.17 2.71 7.03
CA GLY A 81 11.33 3.11 8.43
C GLY A 81 10.04 3.06 9.27
N TYR A 82 8.91 2.64 8.69
CA TYR A 82 7.68 2.40 9.44
C TYR A 82 7.79 1.06 10.18
N LEU A 83 8.19 1.08 11.46
CA LEU A 83 8.35 -0.15 12.23
C LEU A 83 6.99 -0.79 12.59
N ARG A 84 6.79 -2.04 12.17
CA ARG A 84 5.53 -2.80 12.35
C ARG A 84 4.98 -2.89 13.78
N LYS A 85 5.83 -2.69 14.78
CA LYS A 85 5.41 -2.70 16.19
C LYS A 85 4.52 -1.50 16.56
N HIS A 86 4.59 -0.41 15.79
CA HIS A 86 3.89 0.85 16.10
C HIS A 86 2.56 1.00 15.36
N TRP A 87 2.28 0.18 14.36
CA TRP A 87 1.12 0.37 13.48
C TRP A 87 0.55 -0.94 12.96
N LYS A 88 -0.68 -0.88 12.46
CA LYS A 88 -1.34 -1.93 11.69
C LYS A 88 -1.94 -1.33 10.43
N ILE A 89 -1.92 -2.09 9.34
CA ILE A 89 -2.63 -1.70 8.11
C ILE A 89 -4.12 -1.88 8.37
N MET A 90 -4.86 -0.77 8.30
CA MET A 90 -6.32 -0.74 8.39
C MET A 90 -6.93 -1.01 7.02
N SER A 91 -6.43 -0.34 5.98
CA SER A 91 -6.91 -0.48 4.61
C SER A 91 -5.84 -0.13 3.59
N VAL A 92 -5.99 -0.70 2.38
CA VAL A 92 -5.16 -0.41 1.21
C VAL A 92 -6.11 -0.13 0.04
N TRP A 93 -5.85 0.94 -0.71
CA TRP A 93 -6.61 1.27 -1.91
C TRP A 93 -5.68 1.71 -3.05
N THR A 94 -6.10 1.49 -4.29
CA THR A 94 -5.39 2.00 -5.46
C THR A 94 -5.71 3.46 -5.69
N CYS A 95 -4.72 4.24 -6.11
CA CYS A 95 -4.91 5.64 -6.49
C CYS A 95 -5.40 5.81 -7.95
N VAL A 96 -5.75 4.71 -8.62
CA VAL A 96 -6.19 4.70 -10.02
C VAL A 96 -7.71 4.65 -10.06
N SER A 97 -8.35 5.54 -10.82
CA SER A 97 -9.80 5.53 -10.99
C SER A 97 -10.23 4.20 -11.63
N PRO A 98 -11.32 3.55 -11.18
CA PRO A 98 -11.86 2.34 -11.81
C PRO A 98 -12.13 2.50 -13.31
N GLU A 99 -12.34 3.73 -13.77
CA GLU A 99 -12.59 4.09 -15.18
C GLU A 99 -11.31 4.11 -16.04
N GLU A 100 -10.12 4.13 -15.43
CA GLU A 100 -8.82 4.15 -16.12
C GLU A 100 -8.13 2.78 -16.14
N GLU A 101 -8.75 1.72 -15.62
CA GLU A 101 -8.25 0.35 -15.78
C GLU A 101 -8.64 -0.17 -17.17
N PRO A 102 -7.69 -0.35 -18.12
CA PRO A 102 -8.03 -0.93 -19.41
C PRO A 102 -8.47 -2.39 -19.19
N PHE A 103 -9.72 -2.66 -19.60
CA PHE A 103 -10.34 -4.00 -19.63
C PHE A 103 -9.47 -4.98 -20.42
#